data_AF-A0A1I0WHY1-F1
#
_entry.id   AF-A0A1I0WHY1-F1
#
_cell.length_a   1.000
_cell.length_b   1.000
_cell.length_c   1.000
_cell.angle_alpha   90.00
_cell.angle_beta   90.00
_cell.angle_gamma   90.00
#
_symmetry.space_group_name_H-M   'P 1'
#
loop_
_entity.id
_entity.type
_entity.pdbx_description
1 polymer ?
#
loop_
_entity_poly.entity_id
_entity_poly.type
_entity_poly.pdbx_seq_one_letter_code
_entity_poly.pdbx_strand_id
1 'polypeptide(L)' 'MDKETKEKKSEPKKYYKAAIVDSKKFEAYRDFLEGNLKEGELYSLSQIESIIKKHYR' A
#
# COMPACT_ATOMS: atom_id res chain seq x y z
N MET A 1 -29.99 -11.28 23.51
CA MET A 1 -28.84 -12.02 22.95
C MET A 1 -28.38 -11.24 21.74
N ASP A 2 -27.65 -10.18 22.06
CA ASP A 2 -27.37 -9.04 21.23
C ASP A 2 -26.16 -9.38 20.36
N LYS A 3 -26.39 -9.65 19.08
CA LYS A 3 -25.29 -9.81 18.11
C LYS A 3 -24.99 -8.45 17.51
N GLU A 4 -24.04 -7.75 18.13
CA GLU A 4 -23.33 -6.61 17.56
C GLU A 4 -22.85 -6.94 16.14
N THR A 5 -23.52 -6.39 15.13
CA THR A 5 -23.00 -6.27 13.78
C THR A 5 -21.90 -5.22 13.79
N LYS A 6 -20.70 -5.59 14.27
CA LYS A 6 -19.50 -4.78 14.07
C LYS A 6 -19.19 -4.80 12.58
N GLU A 7 -19.61 -3.74 11.89
CA GLU A 7 -19.06 -3.31 10.61
C GLU A 7 -17.54 -3.48 10.69
N LYS A 8 -17.03 -4.51 10.01
CA LYS A 8 -15.59 -4.68 9.79
C LYS A 8 -15.17 -3.51 8.91
N LYS A 9 -14.89 -2.35 9.53
CA LYS A 9 -14.00 -1.33 8.99
C LYS A 9 -12.76 -2.10 8.60
N SER A 10 -12.70 -2.44 7.32
CA SER A 10 -11.61 -3.22 6.76
C SER A 10 -10.41 -2.31 6.88
N GLU A 11 -9.63 -2.49 7.93
CA GLU A 11 -8.39 -1.75 8.10
C GLU A 11 -7.63 -1.85 6.79
N PRO A 12 -7.12 -0.72 6.25
CA PRO A 12 -6.45 -0.74 4.98
C PRO A 12 -5.29 -1.73 5.08
N LYS A 13 -5.33 -2.80 4.28
CA LYS A 13 -4.24 -3.78 4.23
C LYS A 13 -2.95 -3.03 3.93
N LYS A 14 -1.99 -3.18 4.83
CA LYS A 14 -0.65 -2.62 4.67
C LYS A 14 0.29 -3.71 4.18
N TYR A 15 1.22 -3.30 3.32
CA TYR A 15 2.17 -4.17 2.66
C TYR A 15 3.58 -3.67 2.92
N TYR A 16 4.52 -4.60 3.05
CA TYR A 16 5.93 -4.26 3.06
C TYR A 16 6.41 -3.85 1.68
N LYS A 17 7.48 -3.06 1.63
CA LYS A 17 8.17 -2.69 0.39
C LYS A 17 8.35 -3.87 -0.56
N ALA A 18 8.89 -5.00 -0.09
CA ALA A 18 9.11 -6.18 -0.93
C ALA A 18 7.82 -6.69 -1.60
N ALA A 19 6.71 -6.77 -0.86
CA ALA A 19 5.42 -7.20 -1.40
C ALA A 19 4.81 -6.19 -2.39
N ILE A 20 5.17 -4.91 -2.27
CA ILE A 20 4.71 -3.84 -3.17
C ILE A 20 5.53 -3.86 -4.46
N VAL A 21 6.85 -3.97 -4.33
CA VAL A 21 7.82 -4.02 -5.44
C VAL A 21 7.62 -5.28 -6.28
N ASP A 22 7.31 -6.42 -5.64
CA ASP A 22 6.96 -7.67 -6.31
C ASP A 22 5.54 -7.68 -6.90
N SER A 23 4.72 -6.68 -6.57
CA SER A 23 3.34 -6.61 -7.05
C SER A 23 3.28 -6.19 -8.52
N LYS A 24 2.64 -7.04 -9.35
CA LYS A 24 2.28 -6.69 -10.74
C LYS A 24 1.45 -5.40 -10.86
N LYS A 25 0.75 -4.98 -9.79
CA LYS A 25 -0.05 -3.76 -9.78
C LYS A 25 0.81 -2.50 -9.95
N PHE A 26 2.03 -2.51 -9.44
CA PHE A 26 2.93 -1.35 -9.47
C PHE A 26 4.23 -1.65 -10.22
N GLU A 27 4.23 -2.66 -11.10
CA GLU A 27 5.41 -3.08 -11.87
C GLU A 27 6.00 -1.91 -12.68
N ALA A 28 5.15 -1.09 -13.30
CA ALA A 28 5.55 0.11 -14.03
C ALA A 28 6.24 1.19 -13.15
N TYR A 29 6.05 1.11 -11.83
CA TYR A 29 6.62 2.03 -10.84
C TYR A 29 7.61 1.30 -9.92
N ARG A 30 8.06 0.10 -10.28
CA ARG A 30 8.89 -0.76 -9.42
C ARG A 30 10.15 -0.04 -8.96
N ASP A 31 10.98 0.43 -9.89
CA ASP A 31 12.22 1.15 -9.58
C ASP A 31 11.97 2.40 -8.73
N PHE A 32 10.90 3.14 -9.05
CA PHE A 32 10.50 4.32 -8.28
C PHE A 32 10.12 3.96 -6.83
N LEU A 33 9.29 2.93 -6.63
CA LEU A 33 8.88 2.47 -5.31
C LEU A 33 10.03 1.81 -4.54
N GLU A 34 10.95 1.14 -5.23
CA GLU A 34 12.13 0.56 -4.61
C GLU A 34 13.07 1.64 -4.04
N GLY A 35 13.21 2.78 -4.72
CA GLY A 35 13.98 3.92 -4.21
C GLY A 35 13.25 4.79 -3.19
N ASN A 36 11.92 4.86 -3.24
CA ASN A 36 11.13 5.80 -2.41
C ASN A 36 10.50 5.16 -1.16
N LEU A 37 10.30 3.84 -1.12
CA LEU A 37 9.77 3.15 0.05
C LEU A 37 10.91 2.71 0.97
N LYS A 38 10.70 2.89 2.29
CA LYS A 38 11.64 2.46 3.32
C LYS A 38 11.43 0.99 3.65
N GLU A 39 12.54 0.29 3.90
CA GLU A 39 12.48 -1.06 4.46
C GLU A 39 12.00 -1.01 5.92
N GLY A 40 11.18 -1.98 6.31
CA GLY A 40 10.57 -2.03 7.64
C GLY A 40 9.32 -1.16 7.84
N GLU A 41 9.01 -0.24 6.91
CA GLU A 41 7.74 0.48 6.92
C GLU A 41 6.64 -0.29 6.17
N LEU A 42 5.42 -0.16 6.69
CA LEU A 42 4.21 -0.76 6.14
C LEU A 42 3.38 0.30 5.42
N TYR A 43 3.13 0.09 4.13
CA TYR A 43 2.40 1.05 3.30
C TYR A 43 1.05 0.51 2.86
N SER A 44 0.04 1.36 2.92
CA SER A 44 -1.29 1.05 2.37
C SER A 44 -1.29 1.33 0.86
N LEU A 45 -2.17 0.67 0.10
CA LEU A 45 -2.32 0.93 -1.35
C LEU A 45 -2.55 2.42 -1.65
N SER A 46 -3.43 3.08 -0.90
CA SER A 46 -3.71 4.50 -1.06
C SER A 46 -2.47 5.39 -0.84
N GLN A 47 -1.60 5.03 0.11
CA GLN A 47 -0.34 5.75 0.32
C GLN A 47 0.59 5.57 -0.89
N ILE A 48 0.73 4.35 -1.39
CA ILE A 48 1.56 4.03 -2.57
C ILE A 48 1.05 4.80 -3.79
N GLU A 49 -0.26 4.75 -4.05
CA GLU A 49 -0.89 5.49 -5.14
C GLU A 49 -0.71 7.00 -4.99
N SER A 50 -0.75 7.52 -3.76
CA SER A 50 -0.50 8.94 -3.49
C SER A 50 0.97 9.33 -3.70
N ILE A 51 1.93 8.45 -3.38
CA ILE A 51 3.36 8.66 -3.62
C ILE A 51 3.63 8.69 -5.14
N ILE A 52 3.08 7.72 -5.88
CA ILE A 52 3.17 7.66 -7.35
C ILE A 52 2.55 8.92 -7.96
N LYS A 53 1.31 9.27 -7.59
CA LYS A 53 0.63 10.46 -8.09
C LYS A 53 1.37 11.76 -7.78
N LYS A 54 2.09 11.84 -6.66
CA LYS A 54 2.86 13.05 -6.33
C LYS A 54 4.08 13.22 -7.24
N HIS A 55 4.65 12.12 -7.73
CA HIS A 55 5.87 12.15 -8.56
C HIS A 55 5.59 12.21 -10.06
N TYR A 56 4.52 11.56 -10.53
CA TYR A 56 4.18 11.44 -11.96
C TYR A 56 3.05 12.38 -12.41
N ARG A 57 2.85 13.50 -11.71
CA ARG A 57 1.83 14.51 -12.06
C ARG A 57 2.43 15.65 -12.89
#